data_AF-A0A7J6WJ64-F1
#
_entry.id   AF-A0A7J6WJ64-F1
#
_cell.length_a   1.000
_cell.length_b   1.000
_cell.length_c   1.000
_cell.angle_alpha   90.00
_cell.angle_beta   90.00
_cell.angle_gamma   90.00
#
_symmetry.space_group_name_H-M   'P 1'
#
loop_
_entity.id
_entity.type
_entity.pdbx_description
1 polymer ?
#
loop_
_entity_poly.entity_id
_entity_poly.type
_entity_poly.pdbx_seq_one_letter_code
_entity_poly.pdbx_strand_id
1 'polypeptide(L)'
;MLEGKALVEDTDMPVKMQMQAMTSASQALDLYDVSDCKSIAAYIKKEFDMRFGPGWQCVVGSNFGCFFTHTQGTFIYFALESLKFLIFKGVSSPPPAFVYKGNIDN
;
A
#
# COMPACT_ATOMS: atom_id res chain seq x y z
N MET A 1 15.74 10.65 15.58
CA MET A 1 15.37 11.20 14.26
C MET A 1 16.33 10.59 13.26
N LEU A 2 15.95 9.49 12.65
CA LEU A 2 16.73 8.85 11.60
C LEU A 2 16.52 9.67 10.31
N GLU A 3 17.56 10.35 9.85
CA GLU A 3 17.55 11.21 8.66
C GLU A 3 17.80 10.40 7.38
N GLY A 4 17.02 9.35 7.14
CA GLY A 4 16.93 8.72 5.83
C GLY A 4 16.00 9.53 4.94
N LYS A 5 16.52 10.19 3.89
CA LYS A 5 15.64 10.74 2.85
C LYS A 5 15.02 9.57 2.08
N ALA A 6 13.70 9.41 2.19
CA ALA A 6 12.98 8.45 1.38
C ALA A 6 13.22 8.74 -0.11
N LEU A 7 13.57 7.71 -0.88
CA LEU A 7 13.82 7.79 -2.32
C LEU A 7 12.73 7.00 -3.04
N VAL A 8 11.86 7.70 -3.77
CA VAL A 8 10.83 7.06 -4.60
C VAL A 8 11.52 6.45 -5.83
N GLU A 9 11.40 5.13 -5.99
CA GLU A 9 11.92 4.39 -7.15
C GLU A 9 10.89 4.38 -8.28
N ASP A 10 9.62 4.14 -7.97
CA ASP A 10 8.51 4.17 -8.94
C ASP A 10 7.16 4.41 -8.25
N THR A 11 6.22 5.03 -8.96
CA THR A 11 4.89 5.35 -8.41
C THR A 11 3.92 5.82 -9.48
N ASP A 12 2.63 5.53 -9.29
CA ASP A 12 1.53 6.14 -10.05
C ASP A 12 0.57 6.96 -9.19
N MET A 13 0.76 7.01 -7.86
CA MET A 13 -0.11 7.74 -6.95
C MET A 13 0.23 9.26 -6.89
N PRO A 14 -0.73 10.13 -6.54
CA PRO A 14 -0.49 11.57 -6.42
C PRO A 14 0.55 11.92 -5.35
N VAL A 15 1.32 13.01 -5.55
CA VAL A 15 2.38 13.47 -4.64
C VAL A 15 1.93 13.58 -3.19
N LYS A 16 0.70 14.04 -2.94
CA LYS A 16 0.13 14.11 -1.59
C LYS A 16 0.05 12.74 -0.91
N MET A 17 -0.30 11.70 -1.65
CA MET A 17 -0.37 10.32 -1.16
C MET A 17 1.03 9.73 -0.97
N GLN A 18 1.98 10.05 -1.85
CA GLN A 18 3.38 9.65 -1.69
C GLN A 18 3.96 10.21 -0.38
N MET A 19 3.69 11.47 -0.05
CA MET A 19 4.09 12.06 1.23
C MET A 19 3.51 11.29 2.43
N GLN A 20 2.23 10.87 2.36
CA GLN A 20 1.62 10.06 3.41
C GLN A 20 2.31 8.69 3.52
N ALA A 21 2.67 8.04 2.40
CA ALA A 21 3.42 6.78 2.41
C ALA A 21 4.76 6.92 3.15
N MET A 22 5.53 7.96 2.81
CA MET A 22 6.82 8.23 3.44
C MET A 22 6.67 8.56 4.93
N THR A 23 5.67 9.35 5.31
CA THR A 23 5.37 9.65 6.72
C THR A 23 4.97 8.38 7.49
N SER A 24 4.08 7.55 6.96
CA SER A 24 3.67 6.30 7.62
C SER A 24 4.83 5.32 7.77
N ALA A 25 5.73 5.23 6.79
CA ALA A 25 6.93 4.41 6.90
C ALA A 25 7.92 4.94 7.95
N SER A 26 8.16 6.25 7.99
CA SER A 26 8.98 6.86 9.04
C SER A 26 8.41 6.59 10.43
N GLN A 27 7.10 6.76 10.61
CA GLN A 27 6.44 6.48 11.88
C GLN A 27 6.53 5.00 12.27
N ALA A 28 6.40 4.09 11.31
CA ALA A 28 6.55 2.66 11.57
C ALA A 28 7.97 2.32 12.01
N LEU A 29 9.00 2.92 11.40
CA LEU A 29 10.40 2.73 11.79
C LEU A 29 10.75 3.33 13.15
N ASP A 30 10.02 4.35 13.62
CA ASP A 30 10.16 4.86 14.98
C ASP A 30 9.49 3.94 16.03
N LEU A 31 8.52 3.13 15.62
CA LEU A 31 7.73 2.25 16.52
C LEU A 31 8.24 0.81 16.58
N TYR A 32 8.87 0.32 15.51
CA TYR A 32 9.25 -1.07 15.36
C TYR A 32 10.71 -1.19 14.94
N ASP A 33 11.36 -2.28 15.36
CA ASP A 33 12.71 -2.61 14.89
C ASP A 33 12.70 -2.87 13.38
N VAL A 34 13.78 -2.46 12.70
CA VAL A 34 13.95 -2.65 11.25
C VAL A 34 13.91 -4.12 10.80
N SER A 35 14.18 -5.05 11.72
CA SER A 35 14.05 -6.50 11.49
C SER A 35 12.60 -6.99 11.50
N ASP A 36 11.68 -6.28 12.16
CA ASP A 36 10.26 -6.61 12.22
C ASP A 36 9.48 -6.02 11.02
N CYS A 37 9.91 -6.43 9.83
CA CYS A 37 9.28 -6.02 8.56
C CYS A 37 7.77 -6.29 8.52
N LYS A 38 7.31 -7.34 9.22
CA LYS A 38 5.90 -7.72 9.25
C LYS A 38 5.06 -6.71 10.02
N SER A 39 5.51 -6.29 11.21
CA SER A 39 4.80 -5.27 11.99
C SER A 39 4.80 -3.92 11.29
N ILE A 40 5.93 -3.53 10.68
CA ILE A 40 6.05 -2.31 9.87
C ILE A 40 5.04 -2.33 8.71
N ALA A 41 5.01 -3.41 7.92
CA ALA A 41 4.08 -3.56 6.81
C ALA A 41 2.60 -3.50 7.27
N ALA A 42 2.29 -4.18 8.38
CA ALA A 42 0.94 -4.19 8.94
C ALA A 42 0.50 -2.80 9.41
N TYR A 43 1.39 -2.02 10.03
CA TYR A 43 1.12 -0.64 10.44
C TYR A 43 0.78 0.25 9.25
N ILE A 44 1.63 0.24 8.22
CA ILE A 44 1.44 1.08 7.02
C ILE A 44 0.16 0.69 6.30
N LYS A 45 -0.09 -0.62 6.12
CA LYS A 45 -1.33 -1.13 5.53
C LYS A 45 -2.55 -0.61 6.28
N LYS A 46 -2.55 -0.69 7.62
CA LYS A 46 -3.66 -0.24 8.45
C LYS A 46 -3.92 1.26 8.30
N GLU A 47 -2.88 2.09 8.32
CA GLU A 47 -3.01 3.54 8.10
C GLU A 47 -3.60 3.86 6.72
N PHE A 48 -3.15 3.15 5.67
CA PHE A 48 -3.65 3.34 4.32
C PHE A 48 -5.10 2.88 4.15
N ASP A 49 -5.47 1.72 4.71
CA ASP A 49 -6.85 1.24 4.73
C ASP A 49 -7.78 2.23 5.47
N MET A 50 -7.31 2.83 6.57
CA MET A 50 -8.07 3.82 7.33
C MET A 50 -8.26 5.13 6.57
N ARG A 51 -7.23 5.60 5.84
CA ARG A 51 -7.25 6.91 5.14
C ARG A 51 -7.89 6.86 3.75
N PHE A 52 -7.69 5.77 3.03
CA PHE A 52 -8.03 5.65 1.59
C PHE A 52 -8.98 4.47 1.29
N GLY A 53 -9.59 3.91 2.34
CA GLY A 53 -10.51 2.79 2.27
C GLY A 53 -9.79 1.45 2.08
N PRO A 54 -10.49 0.33 2.37
CA PRO A 54 -9.88 -0.99 2.49
C PRO A 54 -9.31 -1.52 1.16
N GLY A 55 -8.39 -2.48 1.27
CA GLY A 55 -7.86 -3.26 0.14
C GLY A 55 -6.40 -2.99 -0.18
N TRP A 56 -5.72 -2.18 0.64
CA TRP A 56 -4.30 -1.93 0.50
C TRP A 56 -3.48 -3.14 0.93
N GLN A 57 -2.34 -3.30 0.26
CA GLN A 57 -1.30 -4.27 0.58
C GLN A 57 0.00 -3.50 0.79
N CYS A 58 0.83 -3.99 1.70
CA CYS A 58 2.15 -3.43 1.96
C CYS A 58 3.17 -4.56 2.06
N VAL A 59 4.31 -4.39 1.40
CA VAL A 59 5.46 -5.30 1.44
C VAL A 59 6.67 -4.48 1.87
N VAL A 60 7.42 -5.00 2.84
CA VAL A 60 8.61 -4.36 3.38
C VAL A 60 9.73 -5.39 3.43
N GLY A 61 10.94 -5.00 3.01
CA GLY A 61 12.12 -5.85 3.11
C GLY A 61 13.36 -5.16 2.56
N SER A 62 14.54 -5.66 2.91
CA SER A 62 15.81 -5.12 2.42
C SER A 62 16.06 -5.41 0.94
N ASN A 63 15.57 -6.54 0.44
CA ASN A 63 15.65 -6.89 -0.96
C ASN A 63 14.48 -7.81 -1.38
N PHE A 64 13.72 -7.40 -2.40
CA PHE A 64 12.67 -8.21 -3.00
C PHE A 64 12.45 -7.79 -4.46
N GLY A 65 11.98 -8.74 -5.28
CA GLY A 65 11.42 -8.49 -6.59
C GLY A 65 9.90 -8.63 -6.54
N CYS A 66 9.18 -7.87 -7.36
CA CYS A 66 7.73 -7.94 -7.44
C CYS A 66 7.24 -7.79 -8.87
N PHE A 67 6.12 -8.46 -9.18
CA PHE A 67 5.33 -8.27 -10.39
C PHE A 67 3.87 -8.42 -9.98
N PHE A 68 3.06 -7.38 -10.17
CA PHE A 68 1.72 -7.33 -9.61
C PHE A 68 0.78 -6.51 -10.50
N THR A 69 -0.50 -6.59 -10.18
CA THR A 69 -1.55 -5.78 -10.79
C THR A 69 -2.22 -4.96 -9.71
N HIS A 70 -2.32 -3.65 -9.94
CA HIS A 70 -2.89 -2.70 -9.00
C HIS A 70 -3.91 -1.80 -9.69
N THR A 71 -4.73 -1.14 -8.87
CA THR A 71 -5.65 -0.11 -9.35
C THR A 71 -4.85 1.14 -9.72
N GLN A 72 -5.15 1.79 -10.84
CA GLN A 72 -4.42 3.00 -11.27
C GLN A 72 -4.43 4.09 -10.18
N GLY A 73 -3.28 4.70 -9.95
CA GLY A 73 -3.13 5.80 -8.99
C GLY A 73 -3.00 5.36 -7.53
N THR A 74 -2.75 4.07 -7.30
CA THR A 74 -2.74 3.47 -5.95
C THR A 74 -1.46 2.71 -5.65
N PHE A 75 -0.35 2.99 -6.32
CA PHE A 75 0.92 2.30 -6.14
C PHE A 75 2.10 3.25 -5.91
N ILE A 76 2.98 2.83 -4.99
CA ILE A 76 4.28 3.43 -4.75
C ILE A 76 5.28 2.36 -4.33
N TYR A 77 6.50 2.51 -4.82
CA TYR A 77 7.67 1.75 -4.43
C TYR A 77 8.83 2.71 -4.15
N PHE A 78 9.37 2.63 -2.94
CA PHE A 78 10.38 3.56 -2.46
C PHE A 78 11.32 2.89 -1.45
N ALA A 79 12.51 3.45 -1.31
CA ALA A 79 13.49 3.06 -0.31
C ALA A 79 13.51 4.08 0.84
N LEU A 80 13.65 3.60 2.06
CA LEU A 80 13.90 4.40 3.25
C LEU A 80 14.81 3.60 4.19
N GLU A 81 15.94 4.20 4.56
CA GLU A 81 17.03 3.53 5.27
C GLU A 81 17.56 2.31 4.49
N SER A 82 17.65 1.15 5.15
CA SER A 82 18.08 -0.12 4.55
C SER A 82 16.92 -0.96 4.01
N LEU A 83 15.69 -0.43 4.01
CA LEU A 83 14.48 -1.14 3.62
C LEU A 83 13.85 -0.53 2.37
N LYS A 84 13.21 -1.41 1.61
CA LYS A 84 12.34 -1.09 0.49
C LYS A 84 10.89 -1.31 0.91
N PHE A 85 10.02 -0.45 0.39
CA PHE A 85 8.61 -0.40 0.71
C PHE A 85 7.82 -0.42 -0.59
N LEU A 86 6.90 -1.36 -0.71
CA LEU A 86 5.92 -1.44 -1.78
C LEU A 86 4.53 -1.34 -1.16
N ILE A 87 3.76 -0.34 -1.57
CA ILE A 87 2.38 -0.14 -1.13
C ILE A 87 1.51 -0.07 -2.36
N PHE A 88 0.48 -0.91 -2.45
CA PHE A 88 -0.43 -0.92 -3.58
C PHE A 88 -1.85 -1.34 -3.19
N LYS A 89 -2.86 -0.88 -3.94
CA LYS A 89 -4.22 -1.39 -3.84
C LYS A 89 -4.51 -2.38 -4.96
N GLY A 90 -4.86 -3.61 -4.60
CA GLY A 90 -5.22 -4.65 -5.57
C GLY A 90 -6.51 -4.30 -6.33
N VAL A 91 -6.71 -4.91 -7.49
CA VAL A 91 -7.99 -4.81 -8.21
C VAL A 91 -9.04 -5.61 -7.45
N SER A 92 -10.03 -4.94 -6.87
CA SER A 92 -11.22 -5.63 -6.35
C SER A 92 -12.17 -5.86 -7.52
N SER A 93 -12.41 -7.12 -7.89
CA SER A 93 -13.54 -7.42 -8.77
C SER A 93 -14.82 -6.96 -8.07
N PRO A 94 -15.68 -6.12 -8.69
CA PRO A 94 -17.00 -5.91 -8.13
C PRO A 94 -17.67 -7.29 -7.98
N PRO A 95 -18.41 -7.54 -6.88
CA PRO A 95 -19.19 -8.76 -6.77
C PRO A 95 -20.06 -8.86 -8.03
N PRO A 96 -20.20 -10.04 -8.64
CA PRO A 96 -21.02 -10.20 -9.84
C PRO A 96 -22.39 -9.61 -9.53
N ALA A 97 -22.81 -8.62 -10.33
CA ALA A 97 -24.10 -7.98 -10.16
C ALA A 97 -25.16 -9.08 -10.13
N PHE A 98 -25.91 -9.18 -9.02
CA PHE A 98 -27.08 -10.05 -8.98
C PHE A 98 -27.98 -9.64 -10.13
N VAL A 99 -28.03 -10.47 -11.17
CA VAL A 99 -28.98 -10.32 -12.26
C VAL A 99 -30.36 -10.46 -11.62
N TYR A 100 -31.05 -9.33 -11.43
CA TYR A 100 -32.50 -9.34 -11.23
C TYR A 100 -33.09 -9.96 -12.49
N LYS A 101 -33.26 -11.29 -12.50
CA LYS A 101 -34.24 -11.92 -13.37
C LYS A 101 -35.59 -11.42 -12.88
N GLY A 102 -36.09 -10.37 -13.51
CA GLY A 102 -37.50 -10.04 -13.46
C GLY A 102 -38.27 -11.26 -13.95
N ASN A 103 -39.06 -11.86 -13.06
CA ASN A 103 -40.12 -12.77 -13.45
C ASN A 103 -41.10 -11.96 -14.30
N ILE A 104 -41.08 -12.18 -15.61
CA ILE A 104 -42.24 -11.95 -16.46
C ILE A 104 -42.91 -13.32 -16.55
N ASP A 105 -43.84 -13.59 -15.65
CA ASP A 105 -44.86 -14.59 -15.89
C ASP A 105 -46.21 -13.89 -15.67
N ASN A 106 -46.90 -13.72 -16.79
CA ASN A 106 -48.25 -13.20 -16.97
C ASN A 106 -49.27 -14.31 -16.68
#